data_AF-A0A7G2MIH3-F1
#
_entry.id   AF-A0A7G2MIH3-F1
#
_cell.length_a   1.000
_cell.length_b   1.000
_cell.length_c   1.000
_cell.angle_alpha   90.00
_cell.angle_beta   90.00
_cell.angle_gamma   90.00
#
_symmetry.space_group_name_H-M   'P 1'
#
loop_
_entity.id
_entity.type
_entity.pdbx_description
1 polymer ?
#
loop_
_entity_poly.entity_id
_entity_poly.type
_entity_poly.pdbx_seq_one_letter_code
_entity_poly.pdbx_strand_id
1 'polypeptide(L)'
;MYTKSDLKQFKRRGIKPEQIENQLENFKQGFNFVQIRDAATINNGIHGLNDEQADEFIRIFEERMNSLKIVKMVPASGSASRMFKTLNTFFNTYTGSDEDYLKFRQDKEPGSIFSFFEKLKEFPFYPHLKEALYKDRLDLDKLLWKNQLMEILEYILTPKGLNYNATPKGLIDFHIYRDHIRTAVEEHLVEAALYANDGKEAHIHFTVSEEHIGKFKALMKSVLKNYQKEFKLKYDITYSVQSPATDTVSLDTEGNLVRDNEGNIVFRPGGHGALIHNLNDLKEDLIFIKNIDNVAPDRGKADTVKFKKILAGVLLKTQDQIFNYMKVLSKKSSITDENLNEIEQYIYDHLGYKPKEGLVHTDRKERVAYLKQLLDRPLRVCGMVKNEGEPGGGPFWVEDNEHATRLMIVESAQVNLKDRNQKKIFTQSTHFNPVDIVCSTYNYKGKKYDLTKYIDNTQGFITSKSLGGKDIKVQELPGLWNGAMANWNTIFVEVPLSTFTPVKTVFDLLRFEHRNVFKVE
;
A
#
# COMPACT_ATOMS: atom_id res chain seq x y z
N MET A 1 -26.78 23.38 -10.41
CA MET A 1 -27.27 23.73 -9.06
C MET A 1 -27.65 22.44 -8.34
N TYR A 2 -27.14 22.19 -7.13
CA TYR A 2 -27.45 20.98 -6.36
C TYR A 2 -28.87 21.00 -5.81
N THR A 3 -29.53 19.85 -5.79
CA THR A 3 -30.85 19.70 -5.17
C THR A 3 -30.74 19.67 -3.64
N LYS A 4 -31.87 19.83 -2.92
CA LYS A 4 -31.89 19.63 -1.46
C LYS A 4 -31.50 18.21 -1.05
N SER A 5 -31.75 17.21 -1.88
CA SER A 5 -31.34 15.82 -1.63
C SER A 5 -29.82 15.68 -1.72
N ASP A 6 -29.22 16.29 -2.73
CA ASP A 6 -27.76 16.29 -2.93
C ASP A 6 -27.05 16.89 -1.71
N LEU A 7 -27.49 18.06 -1.23
CA LEU A 7 -26.91 18.71 -0.05
C LEU A 7 -27.04 17.87 1.23
N LYS A 8 -28.13 17.09 1.37
CA LYS A 8 -28.28 16.13 2.49
C LYS A 8 -27.29 14.98 2.36
N GLN A 9 -27.06 14.45 1.16
CA GLN A 9 -26.04 13.42 0.94
C GLN A 9 -24.63 13.92 1.28
N PHE A 10 -24.30 15.13 0.82
CA PHE A 10 -23.00 15.75 1.09
C PHE A 10 -22.77 15.88 2.60
N LYS A 11 -23.75 16.41 3.33
CA LYS A 11 -23.69 16.53 4.79
C LYS A 11 -23.54 15.17 5.49
N ARG A 12 -24.30 14.14 5.06
CA ARG A 12 -24.20 12.78 5.64
C ARG A 12 -22.82 12.17 5.43
N ARG A 13 -22.18 12.45 4.29
CA ARG A 13 -20.85 11.94 3.94
C ARG A 13 -19.70 12.81 4.46
N GLY A 14 -19.98 13.98 5.03
CA GLY A 14 -18.96 14.94 5.45
C GLY A 14 -18.27 15.65 4.28
N ILE A 15 -18.89 15.67 3.10
CA ILE A 15 -18.37 16.34 1.91
C ILE A 15 -18.94 17.76 1.85
N LYS A 16 -18.08 18.75 1.58
CA LYS A 16 -18.50 20.12 1.32
C LYS A 16 -18.85 20.31 -0.16
N PRO A 17 -19.83 21.16 -0.52
CA PRO A 17 -20.14 21.46 -1.92
C PRO A 17 -18.91 21.90 -2.73
N GLU A 18 -18.00 22.68 -2.14
CA GLU A 18 -16.78 23.13 -2.83
C GLU A 18 -15.88 21.96 -3.24
N GLN A 19 -15.86 20.86 -2.48
CA GLN A 19 -15.09 19.67 -2.86
C GLN A 19 -15.68 19.00 -4.10
N ILE A 20 -17.00 18.99 -4.26
CA ILE A 20 -17.65 18.45 -5.46
C ILE A 20 -17.35 19.35 -6.65
N GLU A 21 -17.45 20.68 -6.49
CA GLU A 21 -17.09 21.63 -7.55
C GLU A 21 -15.64 21.45 -8.01
N ASN A 22 -14.70 21.26 -7.07
CA ASN A 22 -13.30 20.99 -7.41
C ASN A 22 -13.14 19.68 -8.20
N GLN A 23 -13.87 18.61 -7.83
CA GLN A 23 -13.85 17.37 -8.60
C GLN A 23 -14.42 17.57 -10.02
N LEU A 24 -15.52 18.32 -10.15
CA LEU A 24 -16.10 18.65 -11.45
C LEU A 24 -15.14 19.46 -12.32
N GLU A 25 -14.39 20.38 -11.71
CA GLU A 25 -13.39 21.17 -12.42
C GLU A 25 -12.20 20.31 -12.88
N ASN A 26 -11.71 19.41 -12.03
CA ASN A 26 -10.70 18.43 -12.41
C ASN A 26 -11.15 17.57 -13.59
N PHE A 27 -12.43 17.16 -13.66
CA PHE A 27 -12.94 16.42 -14.82
C PHE A 27 -12.88 17.22 -16.13
N LYS A 28 -13.00 18.55 -16.07
CA LYS A 28 -12.89 19.42 -17.25
C LYS A 28 -11.43 19.66 -17.64
N GLN A 29 -10.59 20.00 -16.66
CA GLN A 29 -9.19 20.37 -16.89
C GLN A 29 -8.29 19.15 -17.13
N GLY A 30 -8.64 18.01 -16.55
CA GLY A 30 -7.75 16.86 -16.46
C GLY A 30 -6.65 17.06 -15.40
N PHE A 31 -5.75 16.08 -15.32
CA PHE A 31 -4.54 16.16 -14.51
C PHE A 31 -3.33 16.16 -15.43
N ASN A 32 -2.34 16.99 -15.12
CA ASN A 32 -1.10 17.05 -15.88
C ASN A 32 -0.27 15.80 -15.64
N PHE A 33 0.43 15.35 -16.69
CA PHE A 33 1.42 14.30 -16.52
C PHE A 33 2.60 14.80 -15.69
N VAL A 34 3.04 13.95 -14.76
CA VAL A 34 4.26 14.16 -13.98
C VAL A 34 5.46 14.25 -14.92
N GLN A 35 6.30 15.24 -14.70
CA GLN A 35 7.54 15.43 -15.46
C GLN A 35 8.68 14.73 -14.72
N ILE A 36 9.06 13.53 -15.18
CA ILE A 36 10.23 12.83 -14.66
C ILE A 36 11.49 13.39 -15.32
N ARG A 37 12.46 13.76 -14.49
CA ARG A 37 13.78 14.26 -14.92
C ARG A 37 14.80 13.14 -15.03
N ASP A 38 14.75 12.20 -14.10
CA ASP A 38 15.67 11.06 -14.08
C ASP A 38 15.06 9.87 -13.31
N ALA A 39 15.51 8.66 -13.63
CA ALA A 39 15.20 7.48 -12.84
C ALA A 39 16.09 7.47 -11.59
N ALA A 40 15.51 7.15 -10.43
CA ALA A 40 16.33 6.94 -9.25
C ALA A 40 17.01 5.57 -9.33
N THR A 41 18.31 5.55 -9.08
CA THR A 41 19.15 4.33 -9.09
C THR A 41 20.06 4.33 -7.87
N ILE A 42 20.79 3.24 -7.64
CA ILE A 42 21.80 3.19 -6.57
C ILE A 42 22.81 4.31 -6.81
N ASN A 43 23.09 5.09 -5.76
CA ASN A 43 23.94 6.29 -5.80
C ASN A 43 23.35 7.49 -6.58
N ASN A 44 22.12 7.39 -7.08
CA ASN A 44 21.34 8.50 -7.64
C ASN A 44 19.92 8.45 -7.08
N GLY A 45 19.78 8.77 -5.80
CA GLY A 45 18.49 8.84 -5.10
C GLY A 45 18.04 7.55 -4.42
N ILE A 46 18.68 6.39 -4.69
CA ILE A 46 18.51 5.17 -3.88
C ILE A 46 19.81 4.90 -3.12
N HIS A 47 19.72 4.75 -1.80
CA HIS A 47 20.83 4.38 -0.95
C HIS A 47 20.98 2.85 -0.93
N GLY A 48 22.09 2.36 -1.48
CA GLY A 48 22.59 1.02 -1.20
C GLY A 48 23.34 1.03 0.13
N LEU A 49 23.13 0.02 0.97
CA LEU A 49 23.76 -0.09 2.29
C LEU A 49 24.74 -1.26 2.31
N ASN A 50 25.88 -1.05 2.96
CA ASN A 50 26.77 -2.15 3.33
C ASN A 50 26.35 -2.77 4.67
N ASP A 51 26.98 -3.89 5.04
CA ASP A 51 26.62 -4.62 6.27
C ASP A 51 26.86 -3.79 7.55
N GLU A 52 27.94 -3.00 7.61
CA GLU A 52 28.24 -2.14 8.76
C GLU A 52 27.16 -1.06 8.97
N GLN A 53 26.71 -0.43 7.89
CA GLN A 53 25.62 0.55 7.91
C GLN A 53 24.30 -0.11 8.31
N ALA A 54 24.01 -1.29 7.76
CA ALA A 54 22.81 -2.05 8.11
C ALA A 54 22.77 -2.36 9.62
N ASP A 55 23.88 -2.83 10.19
CA ASP A 55 24.00 -3.13 11.61
C ASP A 55 23.90 -1.87 12.48
N GLU A 56 24.49 -0.74 12.04
CA GLU A 56 24.34 0.55 12.70
C GLU A 56 22.86 0.96 12.80
N PHE A 57 22.12 0.89 11.70
CA PHE A 57 20.71 1.28 11.66
C PHE A 57 19.82 0.35 12.49
N ILE A 58 20.09 -0.96 12.45
CA ILE A 58 19.39 -1.92 13.32
C ILE A 58 19.60 -1.54 14.79
N ARG A 59 20.85 -1.28 15.20
CA ARG A 59 21.16 -0.88 16.57
C ARG A 59 20.45 0.42 16.97
N ILE A 60 20.46 1.44 16.12
CA ILE A 60 19.76 2.71 16.36
C ILE A 60 18.26 2.49 16.63
N PHE A 61 17.62 1.60 15.86
CA PHE A 61 16.22 1.29 16.07
C PHE A 61 15.99 0.52 17.37
N GLU A 62 16.75 -0.55 17.61
CA GLU A 62 16.58 -1.41 18.79
C GLU A 62 16.85 -0.69 20.12
N GLU A 63 17.80 0.26 20.15
CA GLU A 63 18.07 1.10 21.33
C GLU A 63 16.90 2.04 21.66
N ARG A 64 16.08 2.42 20.67
CA ARG A 64 15.01 3.42 20.84
C ARG A 64 13.61 2.85 20.88
N MET A 65 13.39 1.66 20.32
CA MET A 65 12.04 1.13 20.06
C MET A 65 11.14 1.14 21.30
N ASN A 66 11.70 0.87 22.49
CA ASN A 66 10.95 0.84 23.76
C ASN A 66 10.58 2.25 24.30
N SER A 67 11.11 3.33 23.74
CA SER A 67 10.76 4.71 24.11
C SER A 67 9.85 5.39 23.09
N LEU A 68 9.56 4.73 21.97
CA LEU A 68 8.73 5.24 20.88
C LEU A 68 7.33 4.63 20.95
N LYS A 69 6.32 5.41 20.57
CA LYS A 69 5.02 4.85 20.17
C LYS A 69 5.14 4.35 18.75
N ILE A 70 5.09 3.03 18.59
CA ILE A 70 5.25 2.36 17.29
C ILE A 70 3.91 1.74 16.90
N VAL A 71 3.54 1.81 15.62
CA VAL A 71 2.42 1.03 15.08
C VAL A 71 2.72 0.51 13.68
N LYS A 72 2.19 -0.67 13.38
CA LYS A 72 2.12 -1.20 12.02
C LYS A 72 0.74 -0.91 11.41
N MET A 73 0.67 0.03 10.48
CA MET A 73 -0.52 0.32 9.68
C MET A 73 -0.59 -0.62 8.46
N VAL A 74 -1.71 -1.32 8.33
CA VAL A 74 -1.92 -2.33 7.28
C VAL A 74 -3.18 -2.02 6.47
N PRO A 75 -3.01 -1.54 5.22
CA PRO A 75 -4.14 -1.39 4.30
C PRO A 75 -4.75 -2.74 3.94
N ALA A 76 -5.98 -2.99 4.42
CA ALA A 76 -6.65 -4.29 4.34
C ALA A 76 -8.11 -4.22 3.83
N SER A 77 -8.51 -3.11 3.19
CA SER A 77 -9.86 -2.90 2.66
C SER A 77 -10.12 -3.57 1.31
N GLY A 78 -9.08 -4.12 0.66
CA GLY A 78 -9.19 -4.76 -0.64
C GLY A 78 -9.95 -6.09 -0.60
N SER A 79 -10.98 -6.21 -1.44
CA SER A 79 -11.67 -7.49 -1.72
C SER A 79 -10.75 -8.49 -2.43
N ALA A 80 -10.86 -9.77 -2.09
CA ALA A 80 -10.18 -10.85 -2.80
C ALA A 80 -10.81 -11.19 -4.16
N SER A 81 -11.95 -10.61 -4.54
CA SER A 81 -12.61 -10.89 -5.84
C SER A 81 -11.67 -10.82 -7.05
N ARG A 82 -10.74 -9.85 -7.08
CA ARG A 82 -9.73 -9.75 -8.15
C ARG A 82 -8.71 -10.90 -8.12
N MET A 83 -8.35 -11.39 -6.93
CA MET A 83 -7.46 -12.54 -6.76
C MET A 83 -8.06 -13.80 -7.37
N PHE A 84 -9.38 -13.95 -7.29
CA PHE A 84 -10.14 -15.07 -7.86
C PHE A 84 -10.73 -14.78 -9.26
N LYS A 85 -10.27 -13.73 -9.96
CA LYS A 85 -10.85 -13.32 -11.25
C LYS A 85 -10.87 -14.46 -12.28
N THR A 86 -9.77 -15.20 -12.43
CA THR A 86 -9.69 -16.33 -13.38
C THR A 86 -10.72 -17.40 -13.07
N LEU A 87 -10.89 -17.76 -11.79
CA LEU A 87 -11.90 -18.73 -11.36
C LEU A 87 -13.32 -18.22 -11.60
N ASN A 88 -13.58 -16.94 -11.31
CA ASN A 88 -14.89 -16.32 -11.56
C ASN A 88 -15.23 -16.27 -13.05
N THR A 89 -14.27 -15.94 -13.91
CA THR A 89 -14.49 -15.98 -15.37
C THR A 89 -14.91 -17.38 -15.78
N PHE A 90 -14.14 -18.41 -15.39
CA PHE A 90 -14.47 -19.79 -15.70
C PHE A 90 -15.84 -20.21 -15.13
N PHE A 91 -16.12 -19.86 -13.87
CA PHE A 91 -17.39 -20.16 -13.22
C PHE A 91 -18.61 -19.56 -13.95
N ASN A 92 -18.46 -18.39 -14.57
CA ASN A 92 -19.55 -17.74 -15.28
C ASN A 92 -19.67 -18.15 -16.76
N THR A 93 -18.61 -18.68 -17.37
CA THR A 93 -18.59 -18.98 -18.81
C THR A 93 -18.59 -20.47 -19.13
N TYR A 94 -18.20 -21.34 -18.21
CA TYR A 94 -18.10 -22.78 -18.45
C TYR A 94 -19.50 -23.41 -18.51
N THR A 95 -19.85 -23.98 -19.66
CA THR A 95 -21.18 -24.59 -19.90
C THR A 95 -21.21 -26.09 -19.62
N GLY A 96 -20.05 -26.72 -19.46
CA GLY A 96 -19.93 -28.19 -19.36
C GLY A 96 -19.98 -28.92 -20.70
N SER A 97 -19.96 -28.20 -21.83
CA SER A 97 -19.88 -28.80 -23.16
C SER A 97 -18.54 -29.53 -23.39
N ASP A 98 -18.52 -30.49 -24.31
CA ASP A 98 -17.30 -31.21 -24.68
C ASP A 98 -16.22 -30.26 -25.23
N GLU A 99 -16.62 -29.20 -25.94
CA GLU A 99 -15.72 -28.18 -26.46
C GLU A 99 -15.07 -27.38 -25.32
N ASP A 100 -15.86 -26.91 -24.35
CA ASP A 100 -15.34 -26.22 -23.17
C ASP A 100 -14.41 -27.13 -22.35
N TYR A 101 -14.80 -28.40 -22.19
CA TYR A 101 -13.99 -29.40 -21.50
C TYR A 101 -12.63 -29.58 -22.20
N LEU A 102 -12.64 -29.76 -23.52
CA LEU A 102 -11.41 -29.93 -24.29
C LEU A 102 -10.53 -28.68 -24.23
N LYS A 103 -11.12 -27.49 -24.37
CA LYS A 103 -10.42 -26.20 -24.32
C LYS A 103 -9.68 -26.00 -23.01
N PHE A 104 -10.34 -26.22 -21.86
CA PHE A 104 -9.64 -26.05 -20.58
C PHE A 104 -8.58 -27.13 -20.35
N ARG A 105 -8.81 -28.39 -20.78
CA ARG A 105 -7.85 -29.49 -20.60
C ARG A 105 -6.57 -29.34 -21.42
N GLN A 106 -6.63 -28.60 -22.53
CA GLN A 106 -5.48 -28.33 -23.39
C GLN A 106 -4.58 -27.23 -22.84
N ASP A 107 -5.14 -26.25 -22.12
CA ASP A 107 -4.39 -25.15 -21.51
C ASP A 107 -3.72 -25.60 -20.20
N LYS A 108 -2.51 -26.16 -20.31
CA LYS A 108 -1.71 -26.64 -19.17
C LYS A 108 -0.70 -25.61 -18.65
N GLU A 109 -0.79 -24.37 -19.10
CA GLU A 109 0.15 -23.33 -18.68
C GLU A 109 0.01 -23.02 -17.18
N PRO A 110 1.10 -22.63 -16.50
CA PRO A 110 1.02 -22.13 -15.13
C PRO A 110 0.02 -20.98 -15.03
N GLY A 111 -0.90 -21.05 -14.06
CA GLY A 111 -1.96 -20.04 -13.91
C GLY A 111 -3.24 -20.31 -14.70
N SER A 112 -3.36 -21.46 -15.37
CA SER A 112 -4.59 -21.89 -16.03
C SER A 112 -5.58 -22.56 -15.06
N ILE A 113 -6.84 -22.73 -15.51
CA ILE A 113 -7.86 -23.50 -14.76
C ILE A 113 -7.48 -24.98 -14.63
N PHE A 114 -6.82 -25.56 -15.63
CA PHE A 114 -6.30 -26.92 -15.53
C PHE A 114 -5.28 -27.03 -14.41
N SER A 115 -4.27 -26.14 -14.40
CA SER A 115 -3.25 -26.07 -13.35
C SER A 115 -3.88 -25.84 -11.97
N PHE A 116 -4.97 -25.09 -11.87
CA PHE A 116 -5.69 -24.87 -10.62
C PHE A 116 -6.21 -26.18 -10.03
N PHE A 117 -6.96 -26.96 -10.80
CA PHE A 117 -7.55 -28.20 -10.32
C PHE A 117 -6.51 -29.31 -10.10
N GLU A 118 -5.48 -29.37 -10.95
CA GLU A 118 -4.35 -30.30 -10.76
C GLU A 118 -3.66 -30.09 -9.41
N LYS A 119 -3.44 -28.82 -9.05
CA LYS A 119 -2.75 -28.42 -7.81
C LYS A 119 -3.70 -28.08 -6.67
N LEU A 120 -4.98 -28.46 -6.76
CA LEU A 120 -6.00 -28.03 -5.79
C LEU A 120 -5.61 -28.38 -4.34
N LYS A 121 -4.94 -29.53 -4.15
CA LYS A 121 -4.48 -30.03 -2.84
C LYS A 121 -3.33 -29.23 -2.24
N GLU A 122 -2.63 -28.44 -3.04
CA GLU A 122 -1.50 -27.61 -2.60
C GLU A 122 -1.94 -26.23 -2.07
N PHE A 123 -3.19 -25.83 -2.29
CA PHE A 123 -3.68 -24.53 -1.83
C PHE A 123 -3.92 -24.51 -0.32
N PRO A 124 -3.62 -23.38 0.36
CA PRO A 124 -3.85 -23.20 1.79
C PRO A 124 -5.27 -23.47 2.26
N PHE A 125 -6.25 -23.13 1.44
CA PHE A 125 -7.67 -23.31 1.76
C PHE A 125 -8.20 -24.72 1.52
N TYR A 126 -7.39 -25.66 1.00
CA TYR A 126 -7.85 -27.01 0.68
C TYR A 126 -8.48 -27.75 1.88
N PRO A 127 -7.90 -27.72 3.10
CA PRO A 127 -8.52 -28.37 4.26
C PRO A 127 -9.89 -27.78 4.61
N HIS A 128 -10.02 -26.46 4.63
CA HIS A 128 -11.29 -25.78 4.90
C HIS A 128 -12.33 -26.01 3.79
N LEU A 129 -11.90 -26.11 2.52
CA LEU A 129 -12.77 -26.49 1.41
C LEU A 129 -13.34 -27.90 1.61
N LYS A 130 -12.47 -28.86 1.97
CA LYS A 130 -12.88 -30.25 2.24
C LYS A 130 -13.86 -30.32 3.42
N GLU A 131 -13.62 -29.54 4.47
CA GLU A 131 -14.53 -29.46 5.63
C GLU A 131 -15.90 -28.86 5.24
N ALA A 132 -15.92 -27.78 4.46
CA ALA A 132 -17.15 -27.15 3.99
C ALA A 132 -18.00 -28.12 3.15
N LEU A 133 -17.40 -28.82 2.21
CA LEU A 133 -18.06 -29.85 1.39
C LEU A 133 -18.57 -31.02 2.25
N TYR A 134 -17.79 -31.45 3.23
CA TYR A 134 -18.15 -32.58 4.10
C TYR A 134 -19.40 -32.28 4.94
N LYS A 135 -19.61 -31.03 5.39
CA LYS A 135 -20.81 -30.61 6.12
C LYS A 135 -22.09 -30.86 5.32
N ASP A 136 -22.01 -30.77 4.01
CA ASP A 136 -23.11 -31.03 3.07
C ASP A 136 -23.05 -32.45 2.47
N ARG A 137 -22.28 -33.35 3.11
CA ARG A 137 -22.10 -34.77 2.73
C ARG A 137 -21.49 -34.96 1.33
N LEU A 138 -20.72 -33.98 0.86
CA LEU A 138 -19.94 -34.06 -0.37
C LEU A 138 -18.50 -34.46 -0.07
N ASP A 139 -17.91 -35.22 -0.99
CA ASP A 139 -16.51 -35.66 -0.91
C ASP A 139 -15.73 -35.03 -2.05
N LEU A 140 -14.75 -34.18 -1.72
CA LEU A 140 -13.97 -33.43 -2.70
C LEU A 140 -13.22 -34.33 -3.68
N ASP A 141 -12.67 -35.46 -3.23
CA ASP A 141 -11.96 -36.38 -4.11
C ASP A 141 -12.93 -37.05 -5.10
N LYS A 142 -14.16 -37.37 -4.66
CA LYS A 142 -15.23 -37.85 -5.57
C LYS A 142 -15.69 -36.79 -6.56
N LEU A 143 -15.84 -35.53 -6.13
CA LEU A 143 -16.22 -34.43 -7.03
C LEU A 143 -15.17 -34.22 -8.13
N LEU A 144 -13.90 -34.26 -7.77
CA LEU A 144 -12.78 -34.19 -8.73
C LEU A 144 -12.82 -35.37 -9.71
N TRP A 145 -13.00 -36.60 -9.21
CA TRP A 145 -13.08 -37.79 -10.07
C TRP A 145 -14.25 -37.74 -11.05
N LYS A 146 -15.38 -37.16 -10.64
CA LYS A 146 -16.57 -36.97 -11.48
C LYS A 146 -16.52 -35.71 -12.36
N ASN A 147 -15.43 -34.95 -12.36
CA ASN A 147 -15.32 -33.65 -13.03
C ASN A 147 -16.45 -32.66 -12.65
N GLN A 148 -16.91 -32.69 -11.39
CA GLN A 148 -17.92 -31.75 -10.87
C GLN A 148 -17.28 -30.42 -10.48
N LEU A 149 -16.60 -29.79 -11.43
CA LEU A 149 -15.75 -28.60 -11.23
C LEU A 149 -16.54 -27.39 -10.73
N MET A 150 -17.77 -27.22 -11.24
CA MET A 150 -18.65 -26.11 -10.88
C MET A 150 -19.09 -26.16 -9.42
N GLU A 151 -19.38 -27.35 -8.90
CA GLU A 151 -19.72 -27.55 -7.49
C GLU A 151 -18.53 -27.13 -6.61
N ILE A 152 -17.32 -27.55 -6.96
CA ILE A 152 -16.10 -27.19 -6.21
C ILE A 152 -15.89 -25.67 -6.20
N LEU A 153 -16.03 -25.01 -7.36
CA LEU A 153 -15.88 -23.55 -7.46
C LEU A 153 -16.98 -22.80 -6.72
N GLU A 154 -18.22 -23.30 -6.72
CA GLU A 154 -19.31 -22.69 -5.98
C GLU A 154 -19.00 -22.66 -4.47
N TYR A 155 -18.45 -23.75 -3.91
CA TYR A 155 -18.00 -23.80 -2.52
C TYR A 155 -16.81 -22.89 -2.23
N ILE A 156 -15.93 -22.64 -3.19
CA ILE A 156 -14.80 -21.71 -2.98
C ILE A 156 -15.30 -20.25 -3.02
N LEU A 157 -16.09 -19.92 -4.04
CA LEU A 157 -16.35 -18.54 -4.44
C LEU A 157 -17.55 -17.93 -3.71
N THR A 158 -18.55 -18.72 -3.31
CA THR A 158 -19.86 -18.22 -2.87
C THR A 158 -20.15 -18.52 -1.39
N PRO A 159 -21.21 -17.93 -0.80
CA PRO A 159 -21.65 -18.23 0.56
C PRO A 159 -22.01 -19.70 0.85
N LYS A 160 -22.08 -20.57 -0.17
CA LYS A 160 -22.27 -22.02 -0.01
C LYS A 160 -21.11 -22.69 0.73
N GLY A 161 -19.90 -22.13 0.63
CA GLY A 161 -18.73 -22.60 1.37
C GLY A 161 -17.87 -21.46 1.91
N LEU A 162 -16.65 -21.35 1.41
CA LEU A 162 -15.62 -20.42 1.89
C LEU A 162 -15.94 -18.94 1.60
N ASN A 163 -16.79 -18.67 0.61
CA ASN A 163 -17.25 -17.32 0.29
C ASN A 163 -16.11 -16.34 -0.04
N TYR A 164 -15.11 -16.79 -0.81
CA TYR A 164 -13.92 -15.99 -1.07
C TYR A 164 -14.14 -14.79 -1.98
N ASN A 165 -15.24 -14.72 -2.75
CA ASN A 165 -15.59 -13.49 -3.47
C ASN A 165 -15.96 -12.32 -2.54
N ALA A 166 -16.62 -12.61 -1.42
CA ALA A 166 -17.06 -11.62 -0.44
C ALA A 166 -16.15 -11.56 0.81
N THR A 167 -14.94 -12.08 0.69
CA THR A 167 -13.94 -12.10 1.77
C THR A 167 -12.80 -11.14 1.43
N PRO A 168 -12.40 -10.25 2.36
CA PRO A 168 -11.23 -9.39 2.14
C PRO A 168 -9.97 -10.24 2.13
N LYS A 169 -8.95 -9.84 1.35
CA LYS A 169 -7.71 -10.61 1.20
C LYS A 169 -7.06 -11.00 2.54
N GLY A 170 -7.17 -10.10 3.53
CA GLY A 170 -6.64 -10.31 4.88
C GLY A 170 -7.12 -11.59 5.57
N LEU A 171 -8.32 -12.07 5.24
CA LEU A 171 -8.96 -13.21 5.88
C LEU A 171 -8.96 -14.48 5.02
N ILE A 172 -8.26 -14.46 3.88
CA ILE A 172 -8.06 -15.65 3.05
C ILE A 172 -6.94 -16.48 3.67
N ASP A 173 -7.06 -17.80 3.59
CA ASP A 173 -6.00 -18.73 3.94
C ASP A 173 -4.78 -18.52 3.04
N PHE A 174 -3.63 -18.16 3.64
CA PHE A 174 -2.44 -17.77 2.90
C PHE A 174 -1.31 -18.80 3.01
N HIS A 175 -1.06 -19.37 4.19
CA HIS A 175 0.07 -20.27 4.40
C HIS A 175 -0.33 -21.49 5.23
N ILE A 176 0.10 -22.67 4.79
CA ILE A 176 -0.06 -23.94 5.50
C ILE A 176 1.16 -24.18 6.39
N TYR A 177 0.94 -24.41 7.68
CA TYR A 177 1.91 -24.93 8.63
C TYR A 177 1.57 -26.38 8.98
N ARG A 178 2.42 -27.09 9.73
CA ARG A 178 2.22 -28.51 10.04
C ARG A 178 0.91 -28.78 10.79
N ASP A 179 0.51 -27.86 11.64
CA ASP A 179 -0.56 -28.00 12.61
C ASP A 179 -1.70 -26.99 12.40
N HIS A 180 -1.51 -25.97 11.57
CA HIS A 180 -2.49 -24.90 11.35
C HIS A 180 -2.33 -24.21 9.99
N ILE A 181 -3.31 -23.38 9.64
CA ILE A 181 -3.28 -22.48 8.50
C ILE A 181 -3.26 -21.06 9.03
N ARG A 182 -2.45 -20.17 8.44
CA ARG A 182 -2.48 -18.73 8.74
C ARG A 182 -3.10 -17.96 7.58
N THR A 183 -3.99 -17.05 7.94
CA THR A 183 -4.47 -15.98 7.07
C THR A 183 -3.39 -14.90 6.89
N ALA A 184 -3.56 -14.03 5.89
CA ALA A 184 -2.63 -12.90 5.71
C ALA A 184 -2.59 -11.99 6.96
N VAL A 185 -3.74 -11.73 7.59
CA VAL A 185 -3.81 -10.94 8.84
C VAL A 185 -2.98 -11.55 9.95
N GLU A 186 -3.01 -12.88 10.11
CA GLU A 186 -2.21 -13.59 11.11
C GLU A 186 -0.71 -13.43 10.85
N GLU A 187 -0.27 -13.44 9.60
CA GLU A 187 1.13 -13.16 9.27
C GLU A 187 1.55 -11.73 9.61
N HIS A 188 0.62 -10.78 9.54
CA HIS A 188 0.85 -9.42 10.03
C HIS A 188 0.98 -9.34 11.57
N LEU A 189 0.29 -10.22 12.32
CA LEU A 189 0.46 -10.33 13.79
C LEU A 189 1.86 -10.78 14.17
N VAL A 190 2.39 -11.77 13.45
CA VAL A 190 3.76 -12.27 13.62
C VAL A 190 4.76 -11.17 13.34
N GLU A 191 4.64 -10.50 12.18
CA GLU A 191 5.55 -9.39 11.84
C GLU A 191 5.54 -8.27 12.88
N ALA A 192 4.38 -7.88 13.41
CA ALA A 192 4.32 -6.82 14.42
C ALA A 192 5.00 -7.24 15.74
N ALA A 193 4.86 -8.50 16.15
CA ALA A 193 5.61 -9.01 17.30
C ALA A 193 7.13 -8.98 17.08
N LEU A 194 7.59 -9.02 15.83
CA LEU A 194 9.02 -9.05 15.50
C LEU A 194 9.66 -7.66 15.37
N TYR A 195 8.90 -6.61 15.02
CA TYR A 195 9.46 -5.26 14.86
C TYR A 195 8.56 -4.07 15.23
N ALA A 196 7.26 -4.26 15.51
CA ALA A 196 6.33 -3.19 15.83
C ALA A 196 5.72 -3.37 17.24
N ASN A 197 6.58 -3.44 18.25
CA ASN A 197 6.22 -3.61 19.65
C ASN A 197 7.11 -2.76 20.58
N ASP A 198 6.65 -2.55 21.81
CA ASP A 198 7.35 -1.80 22.87
C ASP A 198 8.01 -2.71 23.94
N GLY A 199 8.20 -4.00 23.61
CA GLY A 199 8.66 -5.04 24.53
C GLY A 199 7.55 -5.66 25.41
N LYS A 200 6.34 -5.09 25.42
CA LYS A 200 5.17 -5.64 26.17
C LYS A 200 3.96 -5.86 25.28
N GLU A 201 3.75 -5.00 24.30
CA GLU A 201 2.59 -4.98 23.43
C GLU A 201 3.01 -4.73 21.97
N ALA A 202 2.48 -5.53 21.05
CA ALA A 202 2.59 -5.30 19.62
C ALA A 202 1.40 -4.47 19.14
N HIS A 203 1.66 -3.41 18.36
CA HIS A 203 0.64 -2.45 17.94
C HIS A 203 0.38 -2.55 16.44
N ILE A 204 -0.88 -2.79 16.07
CA ILE A 204 -1.30 -2.89 14.68
C ILE A 204 -2.57 -2.06 14.46
N HIS A 205 -2.59 -1.36 13.33
CA HIS A 205 -3.76 -0.65 12.84
C HIS A 205 -4.17 -1.19 11.48
N PHE A 206 -5.37 -1.77 11.36
CA PHE A 206 -5.92 -2.21 10.06
C PHE A 206 -6.87 -1.16 9.50
N THR A 207 -6.68 -0.77 8.23
CA THR A 207 -7.73 -0.03 7.50
C THR A 207 -8.58 -1.01 6.71
N VAL A 208 -9.84 -1.19 7.10
CA VAL A 208 -10.76 -2.20 6.53
C VAL A 208 -12.01 -1.54 5.96
N SER A 209 -12.82 -2.30 5.20
CA SER A 209 -14.18 -1.86 4.87
C SER A 209 -15.11 -2.07 6.06
N GLU A 210 -16.12 -1.20 6.20
CA GLU A 210 -17.07 -1.21 7.32
C GLU A 210 -17.77 -2.57 7.47
N GLU A 211 -18.20 -3.16 6.36
CA GLU A 211 -18.84 -4.47 6.27
C GLU A 211 -17.96 -5.65 6.74
N HIS A 212 -16.63 -5.47 6.81
CA HIS A 212 -15.70 -6.53 7.16
C HIS A 212 -15.12 -6.41 8.58
N ILE A 213 -15.34 -5.30 9.30
CA ILE A 213 -14.84 -5.10 10.67
C ILE A 213 -15.24 -6.28 11.57
N GLY A 214 -16.49 -6.74 11.49
CA GLY A 214 -16.99 -7.87 12.29
C GLY A 214 -16.20 -9.16 12.05
N LYS A 215 -15.86 -9.46 10.78
CA LYS A 215 -15.09 -10.66 10.41
C LYS A 215 -13.66 -10.60 10.96
N PHE A 216 -13.00 -9.44 10.87
CA PHE A 216 -11.65 -9.26 11.45
C PHE A 216 -11.66 -9.45 12.97
N LYS A 217 -12.62 -8.83 13.68
CA LYS A 217 -12.75 -8.98 15.14
C LYS A 217 -13.02 -10.43 15.55
N ALA A 218 -13.82 -11.16 14.78
CA ALA A 218 -14.09 -12.57 15.02
C ALA A 218 -12.80 -13.42 14.89
N LEU A 219 -12.01 -13.21 13.84
CA LEU A 219 -10.71 -13.87 13.67
C LEU A 219 -9.75 -13.53 14.82
N MET A 220 -9.62 -12.25 15.19
CA MET A 220 -8.74 -11.86 16.30
C MET A 220 -9.12 -12.57 17.60
N LYS A 221 -10.41 -12.69 17.89
CA LYS A 221 -10.90 -13.38 19.08
C LYS A 221 -10.49 -14.86 19.10
N SER A 222 -10.43 -15.54 17.95
CA SER A 222 -10.06 -16.96 17.89
C SER A 222 -8.56 -17.21 17.94
N VAL A 223 -7.73 -16.29 17.44
CA VAL A 223 -6.29 -16.56 17.24
C VAL A 223 -5.36 -15.85 18.22
N LEU A 224 -5.76 -14.70 18.77
CA LEU A 224 -4.86 -13.84 19.56
C LEU A 224 -4.20 -14.53 20.75
N LYS A 225 -4.94 -15.40 21.46
CA LYS A 225 -4.41 -16.10 22.63
C LYS A 225 -3.17 -16.95 22.31
N ASN A 226 -3.12 -17.53 21.12
CA ASN A 226 -1.99 -18.34 20.68
C ASN A 226 -0.77 -17.46 20.42
N TYR A 227 -0.96 -16.35 19.69
CA TYR A 227 0.12 -15.40 19.40
C TYR A 227 0.64 -14.69 20.65
N GLN A 228 -0.23 -14.33 21.59
CA GLN A 228 0.18 -13.75 22.87
C GLN A 228 1.09 -14.71 23.67
N LYS A 229 0.78 -16.00 23.65
CA LYS A 229 1.59 -17.03 24.31
C LYS A 229 2.92 -17.27 23.58
N GLU A 230 2.88 -17.35 22.26
CA GLU A 230 4.04 -17.60 21.40
C GLU A 230 5.08 -16.48 21.53
N PHE A 231 4.66 -15.22 21.39
CA PHE A 231 5.56 -14.07 21.39
C PHE A 231 5.75 -13.44 22.78
N LYS A 232 4.99 -13.87 23.80
CA LYS A 232 4.99 -13.28 25.15
C LYS A 232 4.68 -11.78 25.15
N LEU A 233 3.83 -11.35 24.22
CA LEU A 233 3.39 -9.96 24.04
C LEU A 233 1.87 -9.88 24.14
N LYS A 234 1.36 -8.72 24.56
CA LYS A 234 -0.03 -8.32 24.29
C LYS A 234 -0.15 -7.79 22.87
N TYR A 235 -1.39 -7.58 22.42
CA TYR A 235 -1.66 -7.03 21.10
C TYR A 235 -2.69 -5.92 21.25
N ASP A 236 -2.30 -4.72 20.83
CA ASP A 236 -3.18 -3.58 20.64
C ASP A 236 -3.55 -3.50 19.16
N ILE A 237 -4.81 -3.85 18.86
CA ILE A 237 -5.31 -3.92 17.49
C ILE A 237 -6.45 -2.93 17.34
N THR A 238 -6.22 -1.95 16.48
CA THR A 238 -7.19 -0.93 16.13
C THR A 238 -7.62 -1.04 14.68
N TYR A 239 -8.79 -0.47 14.39
CA TYR A 239 -9.38 -0.50 13.05
C TYR A 239 -9.82 0.91 12.67
N SER A 240 -9.67 1.24 11.39
CA SER A 240 -10.35 2.39 10.79
C SER A 240 -10.94 2.03 9.44
N VAL A 241 -11.86 2.86 8.97
CA VAL A 241 -12.44 2.79 7.63
C VAL A 241 -12.01 4.02 6.84
N GLN A 242 -11.94 3.89 5.52
CA GLN A 242 -11.72 5.05 4.66
C GLN A 242 -12.85 6.07 4.88
N SER A 243 -12.49 7.34 5.07
CA SER A 243 -13.48 8.39 5.33
C SER A 243 -14.39 8.60 4.10
N PRO A 244 -15.72 8.52 4.25
CA PRO A 244 -16.67 8.83 3.17
C PRO A 244 -16.54 10.26 2.63
N ALA A 245 -15.89 11.17 3.37
CA ALA A 245 -15.61 12.53 2.95
C ALA A 245 -14.56 12.61 1.82
N THR A 246 -13.88 11.51 1.54
CA THR A 246 -12.87 11.37 0.47
C THR A 246 -13.44 10.77 -0.82
N ASP A 247 -14.71 10.38 -0.81
CA ASP A 247 -15.32 9.75 -1.97
C ASP A 247 -15.49 10.73 -3.12
N THR A 248 -15.33 10.21 -4.33
CA THR A 248 -15.43 10.96 -5.56
C THR A 248 -16.74 10.71 -6.28
N VAL A 249 -17.22 11.73 -6.98
CA VAL A 249 -18.34 11.61 -7.92
C VAL A 249 -17.86 11.02 -9.24
N SER A 250 -18.79 10.45 -10.01
CA SER A 250 -18.54 9.99 -11.37
C SER A 250 -19.36 10.81 -12.36
N LEU A 251 -18.82 10.99 -13.56
CA LEU A 251 -19.53 11.63 -14.67
C LEU A 251 -19.89 10.60 -15.75
N ASP A 252 -21.04 10.76 -16.38
CA ASP A 252 -21.38 10.02 -17.58
C ASP A 252 -20.65 10.59 -18.83
N THR A 253 -20.91 10.01 -19.98
CA THR A 253 -20.33 10.44 -21.27
C THR A 253 -20.74 11.85 -21.69
N GLU A 254 -21.85 12.37 -21.15
CA GLU A 254 -22.34 13.73 -21.40
C GLU A 254 -21.78 14.76 -20.41
N GLY A 255 -21.03 14.30 -19.39
CA GLY A 255 -20.45 15.15 -18.35
C GLY A 255 -21.39 15.44 -17.18
N ASN A 256 -22.51 14.73 -17.07
CA ASN A 256 -23.45 14.87 -15.96
C ASN A 256 -23.09 13.94 -14.80
N LEU A 257 -23.43 14.36 -13.57
CA LEU A 257 -23.28 13.53 -12.38
C LEU A 257 -24.07 12.23 -12.52
N VAL A 258 -23.39 11.09 -12.34
CA VAL A 258 -24.03 9.78 -12.34
C VAL A 258 -24.97 9.66 -11.13
N ARG A 259 -26.20 9.23 -11.39
CA ARG A 259 -27.24 9.03 -10.39
C ARG A 259 -27.76 7.60 -10.42
N ASP A 260 -28.22 7.10 -9.27
CA ASP A 260 -28.91 5.81 -9.17
C ASP A 260 -30.39 5.93 -9.57
N ASN A 261 -31.12 4.81 -9.50
CA ASN A 261 -32.54 4.74 -9.85
C ASN A 261 -33.44 5.60 -8.94
N GLU A 262 -32.96 5.99 -7.76
CA GLU A 262 -33.66 6.87 -6.83
C GLU A 262 -33.32 8.35 -7.06
N GLY A 263 -32.48 8.65 -8.05
CA GLY A 263 -32.02 10.00 -8.37
C GLY A 263 -30.91 10.51 -7.43
N ASN A 264 -30.32 9.65 -6.60
CA ASN A 264 -29.23 9.99 -5.70
C ASN A 264 -27.88 10.01 -6.45
N ILE A 265 -26.97 10.92 -6.08
CA ILE A 265 -25.61 10.92 -6.65
C ILE A 265 -24.85 9.66 -6.24
N VAL A 266 -24.23 8.98 -7.21
CA VAL A 266 -23.41 7.80 -6.97
C VAL A 266 -21.98 8.22 -6.60
N PHE A 267 -21.59 7.89 -5.37
CA PHE A 267 -20.24 8.11 -4.85
C PHE A 267 -19.40 6.84 -4.94
N ARG A 268 -18.09 7.01 -5.15
CA ARG A 268 -17.12 5.91 -5.17
C ARG A 268 -15.95 6.22 -4.23
N PRO A 269 -15.31 5.18 -3.65
CA PRO A 269 -14.09 5.38 -2.88
C PRO A 269 -13.02 6.11 -3.72
N GLY A 270 -12.40 7.15 -3.15
CA GLY A 270 -11.40 7.98 -3.82
C GLY A 270 -10.04 7.33 -4.09
N GLY A 271 -9.95 5.99 -4.04
CA GLY A 271 -8.71 5.24 -4.20
C GLY A 271 -7.81 5.24 -2.96
N HIS A 272 -6.61 4.65 -3.08
CA HIS A 272 -5.67 4.51 -1.95
C HIS A 272 -5.19 5.86 -1.39
N GLY A 273 -5.24 6.93 -2.18
CA GLY A 273 -4.91 8.30 -1.75
C GLY A 273 -5.62 8.75 -0.48
N ALA A 274 -6.88 8.33 -0.31
CA ALA A 274 -7.69 8.67 0.85
C ALA A 274 -7.13 8.14 2.19
N LEU A 275 -6.26 7.13 2.16
CA LEU A 275 -5.62 6.58 3.35
C LEU A 275 -4.73 7.59 4.07
N ILE A 276 -4.38 8.72 3.43
CA ILE A 276 -3.65 9.81 4.08
C ILE A 276 -4.42 10.36 5.27
N HIS A 277 -5.76 10.31 5.25
CA HIS A 277 -6.59 10.74 6.37
C HIS A 277 -6.52 9.74 7.53
N ASN A 278 -6.57 8.44 7.24
CA ASN A 278 -6.38 7.39 8.24
C ASN A 278 -4.99 7.51 8.89
N LEU A 279 -3.95 7.71 8.08
CA LEU A 279 -2.59 7.97 8.57
C LEU A 279 -2.50 9.27 9.39
N ASN A 280 -3.23 10.31 8.99
CA ASN A 280 -3.29 11.59 9.70
C ASN A 280 -4.00 11.49 11.05
N ASP A 281 -4.74 10.43 11.34
CA ASP A 281 -5.40 10.23 12.62
C ASP A 281 -4.52 9.47 13.63
N LEU A 282 -3.56 8.68 13.15
CA LEU A 282 -2.58 7.91 13.95
C LEU A 282 -1.66 8.82 14.77
N LYS A 283 -1.43 8.51 16.05
CA LYS A 283 -0.71 9.38 17.01
C LYS A 283 0.67 8.85 17.39
N GLU A 284 1.14 7.87 16.65
CA GLU A 284 2.39 7.16 16.89
C GLU A 284 3.58 7.92 16.29
N ASP A 285 4.72 7.78 16.96
CA ASP A 285 5.97 8.47 16.60
C ASP A 285 6.59 7.84 15.34
N LEU A 286 6.46 6.53 15.21
CA LEU A 286 6.99 5.71 14.12
C LEU A 286 5.92 4.77 13.57
N ILE A 287 5.67 4.85 12.27
CA ILE A 287 4.59 4.11 11.61
C ILE A 287 5.18 3.25 10.49
N PHE A 288 4.99 1.94 10.58
CA PHE A 288 5.29 1.00 9.51
C PHE A 288 4.06 0.82 8.63
N ILE A 289 4.20 0.98 7.31
CA ILE A 289 3.14 0.74 6.34
C ILE A 289 3.55 -0.45 5.45
N LYS A 290 2.66 -1.44 5.34
CA LYS A 290 2.81 -2.60 4.46
C LYS A 290 1.45 -3.10 3.99
N ASN A 291 1.31 -3.40 2.70
CA ASN A 291 0.08 -3.97 2.15
C ASN A 291 -0.26 -5.33 2.76
N ILE A 292 -1.56 -5.62 2.91
CA ILE A 292 -2.06 -6.85 3.53
C ILE A 292 -1.62 -8.14 2.82
N ASP A 293 -1.42 -8.08 1.50
CA ASP A 293 -1.12 -9.24 0.67
C ASP A 293 0.38 -9.49 0.47
N ASN A 294 1.27 -8.61 0.96
CA ASN A 294 2.72 -8.78 0.89
C ASN A 294 3.22 -9.41 2.19
N VAL A 295 3.09 -10.74 2.31
CA VAL A 295 3.50 -11.50 3.50
C VAL A 295 4.11 -12.84 3.09
N ALA A 296 5.10 -13.28 3.87
CA ALA A 296 5.78 -14.57 3.68
C ALA A 296 5.53 -15.50 4.88
N PRO A 297 5.61 -16.82 4.71
CA PRO A 297 5.62 -17.76 5.82
C PRO A 297 6.89 -17.57 6.67
N ASP A 298 6.92 -18.11 7.89
CA ASP A 298 8.00 -17.84 8.87
C ASP A 298 9.41 -18.05 8.32
N ARG A 299 9.61 -19.08 7.48
CA ARG A 299 10.90 -19.35 6.83
C ARG A 299 11.43 -18.22 5.94
N GLY A 300 10.55 -17.34 5.45
CA GLY A 300 10.86 -16.23 4.54
C GLY A 300 10.82 -14.85 5.21
N LYS A 301 10.51 -14.76 6.50
CA LYS A 301 10.33 -13.45 7.19
C LYS A 301 11.63 -12.77 7.62
N ALA A 302 12.74 -13.49 7.69
CA ALA A 302 13.99 -12.96 8.26
C ALA A 302 14.44 -11.65 7.59
N ASP A 303 14.46 -11.61 6.25
CA ASP A 303 14.83 -10.41 5.50
C ASP A 303 13.84 -9.27 5.72
N THR A 304 12.53 -9.57 5.73
CA THR A 304 11.50 -8.57 6.02
C THR A 304 11.75 -7.92 7.39
N VAL A 305 12.00 -8.71 8.44
CA VAL A 305 12.27 -8.18 9.78
C VAL A 305 13.55 -7.37 9.81
N LYS A 306 14.65 -7.89 9.23
CA LYS A 306 15.95 -7.20 9.17
C LYS A 306 15.79 -5.83 8.52
N PHE A 307 15.21 -5.78 7.32
CA PHE A 307 15.09 -4.53 6.57
C PHE A 307 14.08 -3.56 7.18
N LYS A 308 13.01 -4.03 7.84
CA LYS A 308 12.12 -3.14 8.61
C LYS A 308 12.87 -2.41 9.72
N LYS A 309 13.74 -3.11 10.45
CA LYS A 309 14.60 -2.48 11.47
C LYS A 309 15.59 -1.48 10.86
N ILE A 310 16.21 -1.82 9.73
CA ILE A 310 17.11 -0.92 8.99
C ILE A 310 16.37 0.36 8.57
N LEU A 311 15.23 0.24 7.90
CA LEU A 311 14.45 1.40 7.43
C LEU A 311 14.03 2.31 8.60
N ALA A 312 13.65 1.73 9.73
CA ALA A 312 13.35 2.48 10.95
C ALA A 312 14.60 3.18 11.52
N GLY A 313 15.76 2.52 11.53
CA GLY A 313 17.02 3.11 11.95
C GLY A 313 17.46 4.30 11.08
N VAL A 314 17.34 4.14 9.75
CA VAL A 314 17.58 5.23 8.78
C VAL A 314 16.67 6.42 9.10
N LEU A 315 15.37 6.15 9.30
CA LEU A 315 14.42 7.20 9.63
C LEU A 315 14.79 7.94 10.91
N LEU A 316 15.10 7.22 11.98
CA LEU A 316 15.41 7.80 13.29
C LEU A 316 16.71 8.63 13.26
N LYS A 317 17.76 8.13 12.59
CA LYS A 317 19.02 8.87 12.40
C LYS A 317 18.79 10.17 11.63
N THR A 318 18.06 10.09 10.53
CA THR A 318 17.73 11.26 9.70
C THR A 318 16.87 12.26 10.47
N GLN A 319 15.86 11.78 11.20
CA GLN A 319 14.97 12.64 11.98
C GLN A 319 15.75 13.43 13.03
N ASP A 320 16.66 12.80 13.77
CA ASP A 320 17.52 13.50 14.73
C ASP A 320 18.32 14.61 14.08
N GLN A 321 18.91 14.34 12.91
CA GLN A 321 19.71 15.33 12.20
C GLN A 321 18.86 16.52 11.74
N ILE A 322 17.67 16.24 11.17
CA ILE A 322 16.69 17.28 10.81
C ILE A 322 16.34 18.11 12.05
N PHE A 323 16.08 17.47 13.19
CA PHE A 323 15.70 18.16 14.42
C PHE A 323 16.85 19.03 14.96
N ASN A 324 18.08 18.56 14.87
CA ASN A 324 19.27 19.33 15.25
C ASN A 324 19.43 20.56 14.36
N TYR A 325 19.31 20.42 13.04
CA TYR A 325 19.34 21.56 12.12
C TYR A 325 18.20 22.54 12.37
N MET A 326 16.98 22.06 12.61
CA MET A 326 15.85 22.94 12.95
C MET A 326 16.09 23.75 14.23
N LYS A 327 16.78 23.18 15.22
CA LYS A 327 17.21 23.91 16.43
C LYS A 327 18.27 24.97 16.10
N VAL A 328 19.27 24.64 15.26
CA VAL A 328 20.30 25.59 14.79
C VAL A 328 19.67 26.76 14.03
N LEU A 329 18.85 26.48 13.02
CA LEU A 329 18.15 27.48 12.21
C LEU A 329 17.19 28.37 13.03
N SER A 330 16.78 27.92 14.22
CA SER A 330 15.88 28.69 15.11
C SER A 330 16.60 29.69 16.01
N LYS A 331 17.93 29.64 16.11
CA LYS A 331 18.75 30.59 16.89
C LYS A 331 19.10 31.80 16.02
N LYS A 332 18.61 33.00 16.39
CA LYS A 332 18.79 34.23 15.59
C LYS A 332 20.21 34.79 15.56
N SER A 333 21.04 34.53 16.58
CA SER A 333 22.32 35.22 16.79
C SER A 333 23.57 34.36 16.53
N SER A 334 23.42 33.11 16.08
CA SER A 334 24.53 32.14 16.04
C SER A 334 24.65 31.36 14.74
N ILE A 335 23.96 31.77 13.67
CA ILE A 335 23.97 31.02 12.41
C ILE A 335 25.01 31.59 11.44
N THR A 336 25.98 30.75 11.07
CA THR A 336 27.04 31.09 10.11
C THR A 336 26.70 30.58 8.71
N ASP A 337 27.42 31.04 7.70
CA ASP A 337 27.23 30.57 6.33
C ASP A 337 27.72 29.12 6.16
N GLU A 338 28.70 28.68 6.96
CA GLU A 338 29.13 27.28 7.03
C GLU A 338 27.99 26.37 7.51
N ASN A 339 27.24 26.77 8.54
CA ASN A 339 26.07 25.99 8.97
C ASN A 339 25.01 25.91 7.87
N LEU A 340 24.78 27.00 7.14
CA LEU A 340 23.80 27.01 6.06
C LEU A 340 24.23 26.10 4.90
N ASN A 341 25.52 26.12 4.54
CA ASN A 341 26.08 25.24 3.51
C ASN A 341 25.99 23.77 3.92
N GLU A 342 26.32 23.43 5.17
CA GLU A 342 26.21 22.06 5.70
C GLU A 342 24.76 21.55 5.63
N ILE A 343 23.81 22.36 6.11
CA ILE A 343 22.38 22.01 6.14
C ILE A 343 21.85 21.84 4.71
N GLU A 344 22.21 22.75 3.82
CA GLU A 344 21.83 22.72 2.42
C GLU A 344 22.35 21.45 1.73
N GLN A 345 23.65 21.16 1.88
CA GLN A 345 24.26 19.96 1.33
C GLN A 345 23.59 18.69 1.87
N TYR A 346 23.28 18.65 3.16
CA TYR A 346 22.59 17.51 3.75
C TYR A 346 21.19 17.30 3.15
N ILE A 347 20.41 18.37 2.93
CA ILE A 347 19.10 18.26 2.28
C ILE A 347 19.27 17.66 0.88
N TYR A 348 20.27 18.12 0.14
CA TYR A 348 20.47 17.71 -1.26
C TYR A 348 20.96 16.27 -1.39
N ASP A 349 21.82 15.82 -0.48
CA ASP A 349 22.41 14.49 -0.53
C ASP A 349 21.52 13.42 0.11
N HIS A 350 20.70 13.78 1.11
CA HIS A 350 20.02 12.80 1.96
C HIS A 350 18.50 12.91 2.00
N LEU A 351 17.89 14.04 1.65
CA LEU A 351 16.44 14.23 1.82
C LEU A 351 15.65 14.20 0.51
N GLY A 352 16.30 13.76 -0.58
CA GLY A 352 15.65 13.52 -1.86
C GLY A 352 15.14 14.79 -2.52
N TYR A 353 15.91 15.88 -2.44
CA TYR A 353 15.55 17.18 -3.02
C TYR A 353 16.75 17.79 -3.74
N LYS A 354 16.58 18.35 -4.93
CA LYS A 354 17.59 19.19 -5.60
C LYS A 354 16.95 20.52 -5.95
N PRO A 355 17.61 21.66 -5.67
CA PRO A 355 17.05 22.97 -5.93
C PRO A 355 16.99 23.23 -7.43
N LYS A 356 16.24 24.27 -7.82
CA LYS A 356 16.36 24.84 -9.14
C LYS A 356 17.80 25.25 -9.43
N GLU A 357 18.27 24.98 -10.65
CA GLU A 357 19.59 25.41 -11.11
C GLU A 357 19.76 26.93 -10.99
N GLY A 358 20.88 27.36 -10.40
CA GLY A 358 21.18 28.78 -10.20
C GLY A 358 20.33 29.47 -9.12
N LEU A 359 19.73 28.74 -8.18
CA LEU A 359 19.04 29.32 -7.03
C LEU A 359 19.98 30.25 -6.25
N VAL A 360 19.58 31.51 -6.09
CA VAL A 360 20.26 32.51 -5.26
C VAL A 360 19.25 33.09 -4.28
N HIS A 361 19.64 33.19 -3.01
CA HIS A 361 18.83 33.84 -1.98
C HIS A 361 19.23 35.31 -1.86
N THR A 362 18.24 36.20 -1.69
CA THR A 362 18.45 37.65 -1.59
C THR A 362 19.23 38.02 -0.33
N ASP A 363 18.95 37.31 0.78
CA ASP A 363 19.67 37.47 2.04
C ASP A 363 19.70 36.18 2.87
N ARG A 364 20.44 36.22 3.99
CA ARG A 364 20.56 35.09 4.92
C ARG A 364 19.22 34.69 5.55
N LYS A 365 18.32 35.64 5.79
CA LYS A 365 17.02 35.39 6.43
C LYS A 365 16.11 34.60 5.48
N GLU A 366 16.12 34.94 4.20
CA GLU A 366 15.42 34.19 3.15
C GLU A 366 15.98 32.77 3.04
N ARG A 367 17.30 32.62 2.98
CA ARG A 367 17.96 31.30 2.96
C ARG A 367 17.56 30.44 4.17
N VAL A 368 17.55 31.01 5.37
CA VAL A 368 17.08 30.32 6.59
C VAL A 368 15.62 29.91 6.48
N ALA A 369 14.74 30.77 5.97
CA ALA A 369 13.33 30.46 5.80
C ALA A 369 13.11 29.32 4.79
N TYR A 370 13.85 29.35 3.68
CA TYR A 370 13.84 28.31 2.66
C TYR A 370 14.26 26.95 3.22
N LEU A 371 15.42 26.88 3.89
CA LEU A 371 15.90 25.63 4.49
C LEU A 371 14.94 25.09 5.56
N LYS A 372 14.32 25.96 6.36
CA LYS A 372 13.26 25.54 7.30
C LYS A 372 12.05 24.95 6.59
N GLN A 373 11.62 25.52 5.47
CA GLN A 373 10.49 25.01 4.69
C GLN A 373 10.76 23.62 4.11
N LEU A 374 12.02 23.33 3.74
CA LEU A 374 12.44 22.01 3.28
C LEU A 374 12.53 21.00 4.43
N LEU A 375 13.05 21.41 5.59
CA LEU A 375 13.24 20.52 6.75
C LEU A 375 11.96 20.25 7.56
N ASP A 376 11.07 21.23 7.74
CA ASP A 376 9.86 21.15 8.58
C ASP A 376 8.70 20.45 7.84
N ARG A 377 8.97 19.20 7.43
CA ARG A 377 8.05 18.32 6.70
C ARG A 377 7.98 16.95 7.38
N PRO A 378 6.88 16.19 7.18
CA PRO A 378 6.85 14.78 7.51
C PRO A 378 7.97 14.00 6.79
N LEU A 379 8.45 12.93 7.41
CA LEU A 379 9.57 12.12 6.91
C LEU A 379 9.09 10.71 6.58
N ARG A 380 9.54 10.18 5.45
CA ARG A 380 9.37 8.77 5.07
C ARG A 380 10.66 8.16 4.53
N VAL A 381 10.88 6.91 4.87
CA VAL A 381 11.91 6.04 4.30
C VAL A 381 11.20 4.89 3.62
N CYS A 382 11.47 4.70 2.33
CA CYS A 382 10.80 3.70 1.51
C CYS A 382 11.81 2.64 1.04
N GLY A 383 11.49 1.37 1.27
CA GLY A 383 12.24 0.26 0.68
C GLY A 383 12.03 0.19 -0.83
N MET A 384 13.08 -0.04 -1.59
CA MET A 384 13.07 -0.20 -3.04
C MET A 384 13.63 -1.56 -3.41
N VAL A 385 12.84 -2.39 -4.07
CA VAL A 385 13.27 -3.69 -4.57
C VAL A 385 13.63 -3.59 -6.04
N LYS A 386 14.60 -4.40 -6.49
CA LYS A 386 14.95 -4.49 -7.92
C LYS A 386 13.71 -4.89 -8.72
N ASN A 387 13.52 -4.24 -9.86
CA ASN A 387 12.39 -4.52 -10.73
C ASN A 387 12.73 -5.66 -11.70
N GLU A 388 12.10 -6.82 -11.53
CA GLU A 388 12.23 -7.99 -12.41
C GLU A 388 11.05 -8.12 -13.39
N GLY A 389 10.37 -7.00 -13.68
CA GLY A 389 9.20 -6.93 -14.58
C GLY A 389 7.86 -6.81 -13.86
N GLU A 390 7.87 -6.54 -12.54
CA GLU A 390 6.68 -6.36 -11.74
C GLU A 390 6.00 -5.01 -12.05
N PRO A 391 4.67 -4.98 -12.24
CA PRO A 391 3.95 -3.74 -12.44
C PRO A 391 3.87 -2.97 -11.11
N GLY A 392 4.24 -1.69 -11.12
CA GLY A 392 4.19 -0.85 -9.92
C GLY A 392 4.72 0.55 -10.14
N GLY A 393 4.69 1.35 -9.06
CA GLY A 393 5.30 2.68 -9.03
C GLY A 393 6.82 2.57 -8.89
N GLY A 394 7.56 3.24 -9.78
CA GLY A 394 9.01 3.31 -9.75
C GLY A 394 9.51 4.55 -9.00
N PRO A 395 10.75 4.55 -8.48
CA PRO A 395 11.36 5.73 -7.88
C PRO A 395 11.96 6.65 -8.95
N PHE A 396 11.60 7.93 -8.94
CA PHE A 396 12.04 8.93 -9.92
C PHE A 396 12.37 10.26 -9.26
N TRP A 397 13.26 11.01 -9.90
CA TRP A 397 13.40 12.45 -9.69
C TRP A 397 12.33 13.17 -10.51
N VAL A 398 11.37 13.78 -9.82
CA VAL A 398 10.26 14.53 -10.42
C VAL A 398 10.53 16.02 -10.30
N GLU A 399 10.36 16.75 -11.40
CA GLU A 399 10.40 18.21 -11.40
C GLU A 399 9.05 18.80 -11.01
N ASP A 400 9.08 19.83 -10.16
CA ASP A 400 7.92 20.66 -9.86
C ASP A 400 7.85 21.92 -10.73
N ASN A 401 6.76 22.69 -10.56
CA ASN A 401 6.50 23.89 -11.35
C ASN A 401 7.53 25.02 -11.13
N GLU A 402 8.35 24.94 -10.08
CA GLU A 402 9.43 25.90 -9.79
C GLU A 402 10.80 25.40 -10.28
N HIS A 403 10.83 24.29 -11.02
CA HIS A 403 12.03 23.62 -11.52
C HIS A 403 12.95 23.03 -10.44
N ALA A 404 12.47 22.87 -9.21
CA ALA A 404 13.14 22.03 -8.24
C ALA A 404 12.79 20.56 -8.51
N THR A 405 13.68 19.64 -8.14
CA THR A 405 13.42 18.20 -8.30
C THR A 405 13.36 17.50 -6.96
N ARG A 406 12.53 16.47 -6.86
CA ARG A 406 12.34 15.69 -5.64
C ARG A 406 12.15 14.22 -5.94
N LEU A 407 12.53 13.37 -4.99
CA LEU A 407 12.28 11.93 -5.09
C LEU A 407 10.80 11.62 -4.87
N MET A 408 10.22 10.92 -5.83
CA MET A 408 8.83 10.45 -5.78
C MET A 408 8.72 9.00 -6.25
N ILE A 409 7.69 8.34 -5.75
CA ILE A 409 7.21 7.08 -6.33
C ILE A 409 6.18 7.48 -7.39
N VAL A 410 6.40 7.10 -8.64
CA VAL A 410 5.56 7.50 -9.78
C VAL A 410 5.04 6.26 -10.49
N GLU A 411 3.72 6.21 -10.69
CA GLU A 411 3.05 5.14 -11.44
C GLU A 411 3.04 5.44 -12.94
N SER A 412 2.97 4.39 -13.77
CA SER A 412 2.93 4.53 -15.23
C SER A 412 1.77 5.41 -15.73
N ALA A 413 0.63 5.39 -15.04
CA ALA A 413 -0.54 6.21 -15.36
C ALA A 413 -0.30 7.72 -15.20
N GLN A 414 0.72 8.11 -14.41
CA GLN A 414 1.07 9.50 -14.16
C GLN A 414 2.07 10.06 -15.19
N VAL A 415 2.66 9.22 -16.05
CA VAL A 415 3.70 9.62 -17.01
C VAL A 415 3.17 9.56 -18.43
N ASN A 416 3.48 10.58 -19.24
CA ASN A 416 3.14 10.56 -20.66
C ASN A 416 4.06 9.62 -21.45
N LEU A 417 3.74 8.33 -21.50
CA LEU A 417 4.53 7.34 -22.23
C LEU A 417 4.47 7.48 -23.76
N LYS A 418 3.67 8.41 -24.30
CA LYS A 418 3.72 8.79 -25.72
C LYS A 418 4.85 9.76 -26.02
N ASP A 419 5.31 10.52 -25.03
CA ASP A 419 6.53 11.32 -25.12
C ASP A 419 7.74 10.38 -25.08
N ARG A 420 8.59 10.47 -26.11
CA ARG A 420 9.76 9.60 -26.27
C ARG A 420 10.80 9.80 -25.16
N ASN A 421 10.98 11.03 -24.69
CA ASN A 421 11.94 11.35 -23.63
C ASN A 421 11.44 10.82 -22.28
N GLN A 422 10.17 11.08 -21.95
CA GLN A 422 9.58 10.56 -20.72
C GLN A 422 9.55 9.03 -20.72
N LYS A 423 9.19 8.39 -21.83
CA LYS A 423 9.24 6.93 -21.97
C LYS A 423 10.65 6.38 -21.75
N LYS A 424 11.68 7.03 -22.32
CA LYS A 424 13.07 6.62 -22.15
C LYS A 424 13.49 6.64 -20.67
N ILE A 425 13.22 7.72 -19.96
CA ILE A 425 13.54 7.85 -18.52
C ILE A 425 12.77 6.80 -17.72
N PHE A 426 11.47 6.63 -18.00
CA PHE A 426 10.63 5.65 -17.31
C PHE A 426 11.20 4.23 -17.42
N THR A 427 11.67 3.83 -18.61
CA THR A 427 12.25 2.50 -18.84
C THR A 427 13.63 2.29 -18.22
N GLN A 428 14.28 3.35 -17.72
CA GLN A 428 15.57 3.27 -17.02
C GLN A 428 15.42 2.96 -15.52
N SER A 429 14.19 2.92 -14.99
CA SER A 429 13.96 2.54 -13.60
C SER A 429 14.45 1.12 -13.33
N THR A 430 15.36 1.00 -12.37
CA THR A 430 15.95 -0.29 -11.96
C THR A 430 15.22 -0.93 -10.79
N HIS A 431 14.39 -0.14 -10.09
CA HIS A 431 13.70 -0.55 -8.87
C HIS A 431 12.21 -0.19 -8.94
N PHE A 432 11.44 -0.71 -8.00
CA PHE A 432 10.07 -0.27 -7.71
C PHE A 432 9.81 -0.30 -6.20
N ASN A 433 8.75 0.40 -5.77
CA ASN A 433 8.36 0.39 -4.36
C ASN A 433 7.31 -0.72 -4.09
N PRO A 434 7.59 -1.66 -3.17
CA PRO A 434 6.67 -2.73 -2.81
C PRO A 434 5.59 -2.30 -1.80
N VAL A 435 5.42 -0.99 -1.58
CA VAL A 435 4.70 -0.41 -0.45
C VAL A 435 5.32 -0.86 0.88
N ASP A 436 6.65 -0.76 0.96
CA ASP A 436 7.41 -0.87 2.20
C ASP A 436 7.85 0.54 2.61
N ILE A 437 7.17 1.08 3.63
CA ILE A 437 7.39 2.46 4.07
C ILE A 437 7.46 2.49 5.59
N VAL A 438 8.41 3.24 6.11
CA VAL A 438 8.47 3.66 7.52
C VAL A 438 8.38 5.17 7.53
N CYS A 439 7.51 5.74 8.36
CA CYS A 439 7.30 7.18 8.38
C CYS A 439 7.14 7.76 9.79
N SER A 440 7.38 9.07 9.91
CA SER A 440 7.15 9.84 11.14
C SER A 440 6.45 11.16 10.82
N THR A 441 5.54 11.52 11.71
CA THR A 441 4.54 12.58 11.49
C THR A 441 4.64 13.72 12.50
N TYR A 442 5.73 13.78 13.27
CA TYR A 442 5.97 14.80 14.28
C TYR A 442 7.19 15.65 13.92
N ASN A 443 7.11 16.94 14.26
CA ASN A 443 8.22 17.87 14.07
C ASN A 443 9.14 17.92 15.31
N TYR A 444 10.23 18.69 15.19
CA TYR A 444 11.24 18.84 16.24
C TYR A 444 10.73 19.44 17.57
N LYS A 445 9.50 19.99 17.58
CA LYS A 445 8.83 20.52 18.77
C LYS A 445 7.83 19.53 19.39
N GLY A 446 7.75 18.31 18.89
CA GLY A 446 6.74 17.33 19.29
C GLY A 446 5.33 17.66 18.80
N LYS A 447 5.19 18.55 17.81
CA LYS A 447 3.89 18.86 17.21
C LYS A 447 3.67 17.97 16.00
N LYS A 448 2.53 17.28 15.99
CA LYS A 448 2.08 16.50 14.85
C LYS A 448 1.81 17.40 13.63
N TYR A 449 2.27 16.98 12.46
CA TYR A 449 1.91 17.60 11.20
C TYR A 449 0.45 17.27 10.83
N ASP A 450 -0.21 18.22 10.17
CA ASP A 450 -1.44 17.94 9.44
C ASP A 450 -1.04 17.47 8.05
N LEU A 451 -1.07 16.15 7.83
CA LEU A 451 -0.56 15.50 6.63
C LEU A 451 -1.32 15.93 5.37
N THR A 452 -2.57 16.41 5.53
CA THR A 452 -3.40 16.88 4.42
C THR A 452 -2.81 18.13 3.74
N LYS A 453 -1.96 18.89 4.45
CA LYS A 453 -1.26 20.07 3.91
C LYS A 453 -0.07 19.73 3.02
N TYR A 454 0.33 18.46 2.97
CA TYR A 454 1.49 17.99 2.20
C TYR A 454 1.06 17.19 0.96
N ILE A 455 -0.25 17.10 0.68
CA ILE A 455 -0.81 16.48 -0.51
C ILE A 455 -0.59 17.41 -1.72
N ASP A 456 -0.09 16.85 -2.81
CA ASP A 456 -0.16 17.48 -4.13
C ASP A 456 -1.47 17.10 -4.83
N ASN A 457 -2.45 18.01 -4.74
CA ASN A 457 -3.78 17.82 -5.32
C ASN A 457 -3.79 17.82 -6.85
N THR A 458 -2.67 18.18 -7.51
CA THR A 458 -2.54 18.18 -8.97
C THR A 458 -2.19 16.80 -9.54
N GLN A 459 -1.91 15.80 -8.68
CA GLN A 459 -1.50 14.45 -9.08
C GLN A 459 -2.61 13.39 -8.95
N GLY A 460 -3.87 13.81 -9.04
CA GLY A 460 -4.97 12.86 -9.26
C GLY A 460 -4.93 12.25 -10.66
N PHE A 461 -5.83 11.33 -10.96
CA PHE A 461 -6.02 10.83 -12.32
C PHE A 461 -7.47 10.46 -12.60
N ILE A 462 -7.86 10.51 -13.88
CA ILE A 462 -9.20 10.19 -14.35
C ILE A 462 -9.14 8.92 -15.19
N THR A 463 -10.02 7.98 -14.89
CA THR A 463 -10.16 6.72 -15.62
C THR A 463 -11.57 6.53 -16.13
N SER A 464 -11.72 5.80 -17.24
CA SER A 464 -13.02 5.31 -17.69
C SER A 464 -13.31 3.96 -17.03
N LYS A 465 -14.51 3.79 -16.48
CA LYS A 465 -15.02 2.54 -15.91
C LYS A 465 -16.41 2.27 -16.46
N SER A 466 -16.90 1.03 -16.37
CA SER A 466 -18.29 0.70 -16.70
C SER A 466 -19.12 0.54 -15.43
N LEU A 467 -20.31 1.11 -15.41
CA LEU A 467 -21.31 0.94 -14.36
C LEU A 467 -22.65 0.54 -15.00
N GLY A 468 -23.09 -0.70 -14.72
CA GLY A 468 -24.34 -1.22 -15.31
C GLY A 468 -24.34 -1.24 -16.85
N GLY A 469 -23.16 -1.46 -17.47
CA GLY A 469 -23.00 -1.44 -18.92
C GLY A 469 -22.82 -0.05 -19.54
N LYS A 470 -22.88 1.03 -18.75
CA LYS A 470 -22.63 2.40 -19.23
C LYS A 470 -21.22 2.86 -18.89
N ASP A 471 -20.60 3.59 -19.81
CA ASP A 471 -19.30 4.20 -19.58
C ASP A 471 -19.41 5.42 -18.68
N ILE A 472 -18.55 5.48 -17.66
CA ILE A 472 -18.45 6.56 -16.70
C ILE A 472 -16.99 6.99 -16.55
N LYS A 473 -16.77 8.28 -16.31
CA LYS A 473 -15.47 8.84 -15.89
C LYS A 473 -15.42 8.87 -14.37
N VAL A 474 -14.32 8.38 -13.81
CA VAL A 474 -14.07 8.32 -12.37
C VAL A 474 -12.74 8.99 -12.08
N GLN A 475 -12.74 9.88 -11.08
CA GLN A 475 -11.53 10.48 -10.54
C GLN A 475 -11.04 9.67 -9.34
N GLU A 476 -9.72 9.43 -9.28
CA GLU A 476 -9.04 8.95 -8.08
C GLU A 476 -8.20 10.08 -7.46
N LEU A 477 -8.16 10.12 -6.13
CA LEU A 477 -7.34 11.07 -5.38
C LEU A 477 -5.84 10.76 -5.60
N PRO A 478 -4.95 11.73 -5.39
CA PRO A 478 -3.51 11.48 -5.40
C PRO A 478 -3.18 10.31 -4.46
N GLY A 479 -2.57 9.25 -4.98
CA GLY A 479 -2.28 8.01 -4.25
C GLY A 479 -1.41 8.22 -3.00
N LEU A 480 -1.57 7.34 -2.01
CA LEU A 480 -1.01 7.52 -0.67
C LEU A 480 0.51 7.77 -0.70
N TRP A 481 1.24 6.89 -1.38
CA TRP A 481 2.71 6.94 -1.45
C TRP A 481 3.24 7.72 -2.66
N ASN A 482 2.36 8.32 -3.48
CA ASN A 482 2.75 9.20 -4.58
C ASN A 482 2.36 10.66 -4.25
N GLY A 483 1.30 11.20 -4.83
CA GLY A 483 0.85 12.58 -4.68
C GLY A 483 0.39 12.97 -3.27
N ALA A 484 -0.20 12.06 -2.48
CA ALA A 484 -0.57 12.39 -1.09
C ALA A 484 0.64 12.56 -0.16
N MET A 485 1.79 12.05 -0.56
CA MET A 485 3.07 12.21 0.13
C MET A 485 4.10 13.00 -0.70
N ALA A 486 3.66 13.77 -1.71
CA ALA A 486 4.56 14.47 -2.64
C ALA A 486 5.43 15.55 -1.97
N ASN A 487 4.97 16.14 -0.87
CA ASN A 487 5.70 17.17 -0.14
C ASN A 487 6.33 16.65 1.17
N TRP A 488 6.75 15.38 1.20
CA TRP A 488 7.44 14.76 2.34
C TRP A 488 8.94 14.71 2.08
N ASN A 489 9.74 14.78 3.15
CA ASN A 489 11.15 14.39 3.07
C ASN A 489 11.21 12.89 2.80
N THR A 490 11.85 12.50 1.71
CA THR A 490 11.74 11.15 1.14
C THR A 490 13.12 10.55 0.94
N ILE A 491 13.33 9.37 1.52
CA ILE A 491 14.57 8.60 1.39
C ILE A 491 14.24 7.24 0.81
N PHE A 492 14.99 6.82 -0.20
CA PHE A 492 14.86 5.48 -0.78
C PHE A 492 16.06 4.62 -0.41
N VAL A 493 15.79 3.40 0.06
CA VAL A 493 16.82 2.44 0.48
C VAL A 493 16.61 1.15 -0.30
N GLU A 494 17.66 0.60 -0.88
CA GLU A 494 17.58 -0.71 -1.55
C GLU A 494 17.29 -1.81 -0.51
N VAL A 495 16.33 -2.67 -0.82
CA VAL A 495 15.97 -3.85 0.00
C VAL A 495 15.88 -5.09 -0.90
N PRO A 496 16.12 -6.31 -0.38
CA PRO A 496 16.16 -7.50 -1.21
C PRO A 496 14.75 -7.90 -1.67
N LEU A 497 14.68 -8.53 -2.84
CA LEU A 497 13.42 -8.99 -3.44
C LEU A 497 12.61 -9.92 -2.51
N SER A 498 13.28 -10.66 -1.63
CA SER A 498 12.66 -11.52 -0.60
C SER A 498 11.71 -10.79 0.36
N THR A 499 11.82 -9.45 0.48
CA THR A 499 10.88 -8.60 1.24
C THR A 499 9.55 -8.34 0.50
N PHE A 500 9.47 -8.75 -0.76
CA PHE A 500 8.31 -8.58 -1.63
C PHE A 500 7.75 -9.92 -2.10
N THR A 501 6.68 -10.33 -1.45
CA THR A 501 5.96 -11.59 -1.69
C THR A 501 4.44 -11.31 -1.77
N PRO A 502 3.97 -10.57 -2.78
CA PRO A 502 2.56 -10.22 -2.89
C PRO A 502 1.72 -11.35 -3.47
N VAL A 503 0.47 -11.47 -2.99
CA VAL A 503 -0.55 -12.32 -3.59
C VAL A 503 -1.56 -11.49 -4.38
N LYS A 504 -1.39 -11.43 -5.71
CA LYS A 504 -2.27 -10.69 -6.63
C LYS A 504 -3.36 -11.57 -7.24
N THR A 505 -3.03 -12.80 -7.58
CA THR A 505 -3.91 -13.85 -8.11
C THR A 505 -3.91 -15.06 -7.18
N VAL A 506 -4.94 -15.90 -7.27
CA VAL A 506 -5.01 -17.14 -6.46
C VAL A 506 -3.78 -18.03 -6.68
N PHE A 507 -3.24 -18.06 -7.89
CA PHE A 507 -2.08 -18.86 -8.27
C PHE A 507 -0.79 -18.42 -7.57
N ASP A 508 -0.72 -17.18 -7.08
CA ASP A 508 0.45 -16.71 -6.37
C ASP A 508 0.67 -17.48 -5.05
N LEU A 509 -0.39 -18.04 -4.45
CA LEU A 509 -0.29 -18.92 -3.28
C LEU A 509 0.51 -20.21 -3.55
N LEU A 510 0.70 -20.59 -4.81
CA LEU A 510 1.49 -21.77 -5.22
C LEU A 510 2.96 -21.45 -5.46
N ARG A 511 3.35 -20.17 -5.48
CA ARG A 511 4.75 -19.76 -5.67
C ARG A 511 5.58 -20.30 -4.51
N PHE A 512 6.87 -20.57 -4.79
CA PHE A 512 7.77 -21.15 -3.80
C PHE A 512 7.75 -20.33 -2.51
N GLU A 513 7.80 -19.01 -2.61
CA GLU A 513 7.82 -18.03 -1.52
C GLU A 513 6.68 -18.22 -0.51
N HIS A 514 5.50 -18.66 -0.95
CA HIS A 514 4.32 -18.88 -0.10
C HIS A 514 4.20 -20.31 0.45
N ARG A 515 5.06 -21.23 0.00
CA ARG A 515 5.01 -22.63 0.42
C ARG A 515 5.92 -22.87 1.61
N ASN A 516 5.45 -23.57 2.62
CA ASN A 516 6.34 -24.21 3.58
C ASN A 516 6.87 -25.52 3.01
N VAL A 517 8.17 -25.79 3.21
CA VAL A 517 8.81 -27.02 2.74
C VAL A 517 8.64 -28.08 3.82
N PHE A 518 7.55 -28.83 3.74
CA PHE A 518 7.37 -30.05 4.51
C PHE A 518 7.52 -31.24 3.57
N LYS A 519 8.21 -32.30 4.01
CA LYS A 519 8.02 -33.61 3.39
C LYS A 519 6.57 -33.99 3.68
N VAL A 520 5.76 -34.09 2.63
CA VAL A 520 4.46 -34.76 2.73
C VAL A 520 4.79 -36.24 2.90
N GLU A 521 4.51 -36.79 4.08
CA GLU A 521 4.49 -38.25 4.27
C GLU A 521 3.22 -38.85 3.67
#